data_AF-A0A2V9ATS3-F1
#
_entry.id   AF-A0A2V9ATS3-F1
#
_cell.length_a   1.000
_cell.length_b   1.000
_cell.length_c   1.000
_cell.angle_alpha   90.00
_cell.angle_beta   90.00
_cell.angle_gamma   90.00
#
_symmetry.space_group_name_H-M   'P 1'
#
loop_
_entity.id
_entity.type
_entity.pdbx_description
1 polymer ?
#
loop_
_entity_poly.entity_id
_entity_poly.type
_entity_poly.pdbx_seq_one_letter_code
_entity_poly.pdbx_strand_id
1 'polypeptide(L)' 'LQREFQLARAKPRHLAPQPRTPFTPRAGLDGLIDSLLAAQHVLEMFRRTLPNGTSRRRLDRLSNRLTKILSEARKLAIP' A
#
# COMPACT_ATOMS: atom_id res chain seq x y z
N LEU A 1 -18.27 -11.03 29.68
CA LEU A 1 -17.46 -10.27 28.69
C LEU A 1 -16.00 -10.78 28.61
N GLN A 2 -15.27 -10.88 29.73
CA GLN A 2 -13.85 -11.29 29.76
C GLN A 2 -13.56 -12.64 29.08
N ARG A 3 -14.39 -13.66 29.35
CA ARG A 3 -14.23 -15.02 28.81
C ARG A 3 -14.38 -15.06 27.28
N GLU A 4 -15.40 -14.39 26.76
CA GLU A 4 -15.65 -14.27 25.32
C GLU A 4 -14.51 -13.52 24.62
N PHE A 5 -13.97 -12.48 25.25
CA PHE A 5 -12.82 -11.74 24.73
C PHE A 5 -11.57 -12.62 24.61
N GLN A 6 -11.27 -13.44 25.62
CA GLN A 6 -10.12 -14.35 25.57
C GLN A 6 -10.30 -15.48 24.53
N LEU A 7 -11.53 -16.01 24.39
CA LEU A 7 -11.86 -16.99 23.36
C LEU A 7 -11.73 -16.41 21.94
N ALA A 8 -12.06 -15.13 21.74
CA ALA A 8 -11.88 -14.45 20.48
C ALA A 8 -10.40 -14.22 20.14
N ARG A 9 -9.55 -13.85 21.12
CA ARG A 9 -8.09 -13.72 20.92
C ARG A 9 -7.41 -15.05 20.59
N ALA A 10 -7.88 -16.16 21.15
CA ALA A 10 -7.33 -17.49 20.90
C ALA A 10 -7.67 -18.04 19.50
N LYS A 11 -8.63 -17.44 18.78
CA LYS A 11 -9.04 -17.85 17.43
C LYS A 11 -8.42 -16.91 16.38
N PRO A 12 -7.40 -17.36 15.62
CA PRO A 12 -6.67 -16.51 14.67
C PRO A 12 -7.52 -15.99 13.50
N ARG A 13 -8.69 -16.60 13.26
CA ARG A 13 -9.67 -16.14 12.26
C ARG A 13 -10.26 -14.74 12.55
N HIS A 14 -10.13 -14.25 13.78
CA HIS A 14 -10.64 -12.94 14.22
C HIS A 14 -9.54 -11.98 14.67
N LEU A 15 -8.28 -12.39 14.58
CA LEU A 15 -7.17 -11.46 14.78
C LEU A 15 -7.15 -10.53 13.57
N ALA A 16 -7.20 -9.23 13.83
CA ALA A 16 -6.94 -8.24 12.80
C ALA A 16 -5.62 -8.62 12.11
N PRO A 17 -5.56 -8.61 10.76
CA PRO A 17 -4.35 -8.98 10.04
C PRO A 17 -3.18 -8.20 10.63
N GLN A 18 -2.16 -8.92 11.12
CA GLN A 18 -1.00 -8.27 11.68
C GLN A 18 -0.41 -7.36 10.59
N PRO A 19 -0.07 -6.10 10.92
CA PRO A 19 0.59 -5.22 9.97
C PRO A 19 1.83 -5.94 9.45
N ARG A 20 1.94 -6.06 8.13
CA ARG A 20 3.09 -6.70 7.48
C ARG A 20 4.37 -6.01 7.98
N THR A 21 5.40 -6.83 8.18
CA THR A 21 6.73 -6.48 8.68
C THR A 21 7.21 -5.09 8.25
N PRO A 22 7.95 -4.38 9.11
CA PRO A 22 8.44 -3.03 8.81
C PRO A 22 9.14 -2.99 7.45
N PHE A 23 8.89 -1.92 6.70
CA PHE A 23 9.54 -1.66 5.42
C PHE A 23 11.06 -1.65 5.63
N THR A 24 11.73 -2.72 5.20
CA THR A 24 13.19 -2.76 5.11
C THR A 24 13.59 -2.12 3.78
N PRO A 25 14.27 -0.96 3.77
CA PRO A 25 14.72 -0.35 2.53
C PRO A 25 15.65 -1.32 1.81
N ARG A 26 15.26 -1.76 0.62
CA ARG A 26 16.12 -2.55 -0.27
C ARG A 26 16.84 -1.58 -1.20
N ALA A 27 18.12 -1.84 -1.47
CA ALA A 27 18.85 -1.10 -2.49
C ALA A 27 18.48 -1.62 -3.90
N GLY A 28 18.67 -0.78 -4.92
CA GLY A 28 18.48 -1.17 -6.32
C GLY A 28 17.03 -1.10 -6.82
N LEU A 29 16.79 -1.74 -7.96
CA LEU A 29 15.53 -1.66 -8.70
C LEU A 29 14.34 -2.24 -7.93
N ASP A 30 14.54 -3.33 -7.19
CA ASP A 30 13.49 -3.92 -6.35
C ASP A 30 13.05 -2.97 -5.24
N GLY A 31 14.01 -2.26 -4.62
CA GLY A 31 13.71 -1.24 -3.62
C GLY A 31 12.96 -0.03 -4.19
N LEU A 32 13.30 0.38 -5.42
CA LEU A 32 12.56 1.40 -6.16
C LEU A 32 11.11 0.94 -6.42
N ILE A 33 10.92 -0.30 -6.87
CA ILE A 33 9.60 -0.89 -7.12
C ILE A 33 8.78 -0.95 -5.82
N ASP A 34 9.37 -1.42 -4.72
CA ASP A 34 8.72 -1.49 -3.41
C ASP A 34 8.32 -0.09 -2.91
N SER A 35 9.18 0.92 -3.10
CA SER A 35 8.91 2.31 -2.74
C SER A 35 7.78 2.92 -3.55
N LEU A 36 7.73 2.65 -4.86
CA LEU A 36 6.65 3.11 -5.75
C LEU A 36 5.30 2.48 -5.35
N LEU A 37 5.28 1.21 -4.99
CA LEU A 37 4.08 0.52 -4.50
C LEU A 37 3.59 1.10 -3.17
N ALA A 38 4.51 1.36 -2.23
CA ALA A 38 4.19 2.00 -0.95
C ALA A 38 3.61 3.41 -1.16
N ALA A 39 4.24 4.21 -2.02
CA ALA A 39 3.76 5.56 -2.36
C ALA A 39 2.36 5.53 -2.99
N GLN A 40 2.09 4.59 -3.91
CA GLN A 40 0.76 4.43 -4.50
C GLN A 40 -0.29 4.10 -3.43
N HIS A 41 0.03 3.22 -2.48
CA HIS A 41 -0.87 2.86 -1.40
C HIS A 41 -1.21 4.05 -0.50
N VAL A 42 -0.21 4.79 -0.02
CA VAL A 42 -0.41 5.97 0.84
C VAL A 42 -1.20 7.06 0.11
N LEU A 43 -0.91 7.28 -1.17
CA LEU A 43 -1.62 8.25 -1.99
C LEU A 43 -3.09 7.86 -2.16
N GLU A 44 -3.40 6.57 -2.37
CA GLU A 44 -4.78 6.09 -2.44
C GLU A 44 -5.50 6.22 -1.10
N MET A 45 -4.83 5.92 0.02
CA MET A 45 -5.40 6.12 1.36
C MET A 45 -5.77 7.58 1.59
N PHE A 46 -4.91 8.53 1.22
CA PHE A 46 -5.20 9.96 1.30
C PHE A 46 -6.28 10.40 0.29
N ARG A 47 -6.29 9.84 -0.92
CA ARG A 47 -7.32 10.16 -1.93
C ARG A 47 -8.73 9.78 -1.46
N ARG A 48 -8.87 8.68 -0.71
CA ARG A 48 -10.16 8.19 -0.19
C ARG A 48 -10.77 9.10 0.88
N THR A 49 -9.96 9.91 1.58
CA THR A 49 -10.46 10.86 2.58
C THR A 49 -10.97 12.17 1.94
N LEU A 50 -10.72 12.39 0.65
CA LEU A 50 -11.11 13.61 -0.03
C LEU A 50 -12.49 13.47 -0.71
N PRO A 51 -13.32 14.53 -0.67
CA PRO A 51 -14.56 14.57 -1.44
C PRO A 51 -14.27 14.57 -2.94
N ASN A 52 -15.29 14.26 -3.73
CA ASN A 52 -15.22 14.36 -5.18
C ASN A 52 -14.87 15.80 -5.60
N GLY A 53 -13.77 15.95 -6.34
CA GLY A 53 -13.27 17.29 -6.67
C GLY A 53 -11.99 17.28 -7.48
N THR A 54 -11.45 18.47 -7.72
CA THR A 54 -10.22 18.69 -8.47
C THR A 54 -9.01 18.06 -7.78
N SER A 55 -8.91 18.15 -6.44
CA SER A 55 -7.85 17.53 -5.64
C SER A 55 -7.85 16.01 -5.77
N ARG A 56 -9.02 15.37 -5.64
CA ARG A 56 -9.17 13.92 -5.84
C ARG A 56 -8.74 13.49 -7.25
N ARG A 57 -9.13 14.25 -8.28
CA ARG A 57 -8.72 14.02 -9.69
C ARG A 57 -7.24 14.28 -9.95
N ARG A 58 -6.59 15.19 -9.22
CA ARG A 58 -5.14 15.41 -9.32
C ARG A 58 -4.38 14.21 -8.74
N LEU A 59 -4.77 13.74 -7.57
CA LEU A 59 -4.20 12.53 -6.96
C LEU A 59 -4.39 11.30 -7.85
N ASP A 60 -5.57 11.14 -8.45
CA ASP A 60 -5.84 10.06 -9.40
C ASP A 60 -4.85 10.07 -10.59
N ARG A 61 -4.61 11.24 -11.18
CA ARG A 61 -3.62 11.41 -12.25
C ARG A 61 -2.19 11.11 -11.79
N LEU A 62 -1.83 11.49 -10.56
CA LEU A 62 -0.52 11.13 -9.99
C LEU A 62 -0.39 9.63 -9.80
N SER A 63 -1.41 8.96 -9.27
CA SER A 63 -1.45 7.50 -9.14
C SER A 63 -1.28 6.82 -10.50
N ASN A 64 -1.99 7.29 -11.53
CA ASN A 64 -1.86 6.77 -12.89
C ASN A 64 -0.46 6.96 -13.47
N ARG A 65 0.22 8.08 -13.17
CA ARG A 65 1.62 8.29 -13.58
C ARG A 65 2.57 7.34 -12.84
N LEU A 66 2.36 7.10 -11.55
CA LEU A 66 3.15 6.12 -10.78
C LEU A 66 3.00 4.72 -11.35
N THR A 67 1.77 4.31 -11.74
CA THR A 67 1.54 3.02 -12.41
C THR A 67 2.35 2.89 -13.70
N LYS A 68 2.43 3.95 -14.51
CA LYS A 68 3.25 3.96 -15.74
C LYS A 68 4.75 3.88 -15.45
N ILE A 69 5.23 4.57 -14.43
CA ILE A 69 6.64 4.48 -14.03
C ILE A 69 6.95 3.05 -13.54
N LEU A 70 6.06 2.48 -12.73
CA LEU A 70 6.18 1.11 -12.24
C LEU A 70 6.22 0.09 -13.38
N SER A 71 5.43 0.27 -14.44
CA SER A 71 5.48 -0.63 -15.60
C SER A 71 6.82 -0.56 -16.33
N GLU A 72 7.39 0.64 -16.50
CA GLU A 72 8.73 0.77 -17.10
C GLU A 72 9.82 0.20 -16.18
N ALA A 73 9.76 0.48 -14.87
CA ALA A 73 10.70 -0.08 -13.90
C ALA A 73 10.69 -1.62 -13.91
N ARG A 74 9.52 -2.25 -14.08
CA ARG A 74 9.41 -3.71 -14.21
C ARG A 74 9.99 -4.24 -15.52
N LYS A 75 9.88 -3.51 -16.62
CA LYS A 75 10.53 -3.89 -17.89
C LYS A 75 12.04 -3.89 -17.74
N LEU A 76 12.60 -2.92 -17.01
CA LEU A 76 14.04 -2.86 -16.72
C LEU A 76 14.53 -4.00 -15.82
N ALA A 77 13.63 -4.67 -15.10
CA ALA A 77 13.96 -5.83 -14.27
C ALA A 77 14.03 -7.13 -15.09
N ILE A 78 13.52 -7.14 -16.32
CA ILE A 78 13.62 -8.26 -17.25
C ILE A 78 14.93 -8.06 -18.05
N PRO A 79 15.91 -8.98 -17.97
CA PRO A 79 17.17 -8.87 -18.71
C PRO A 79 16.98 -9.01 -20.22
#